data_AF-A0A645FUX6-F1
#
_entry.id   AF-A0A645FUX6-F1
#
_cell.length_a   1.000
_cell.length_b   1.000
_cell.length_c   1.000
_cell.angle_alpha   90.00
_cell.angle_beta   90.00
_cell.angle_gamma   90.00
#
_symmetry.space_group_name_H-M   'P 1'
#
loop_
_entity.id
_entity.type
_entity.pdbx_description
1 polymer ?
#
loop_
_entity_poly.entity_id
_entity_poly.type
_entity_poly.pdbx_seq_one_letter_code
_entity_poly.pdbx_strand_id
1 'polypeptide(L)'
;MDETTFLGFLDGINTSLKKELKLDGLKSGSKVELAIDFEKLYFNMLDCKADWLYGLPQWDAILSVEKRKEITAAFRSSKMYVKSENIGRNDPCPCGSGKKYKKCCGKDQ
;
A
#
# COMPACT_ATOMS: atom_id res chain seq x y z
N MET A 1 -5.89 31.50 5.43
CA MET A 1 -5.42 30.35 6.23
C MET A 1 -4.24 30.83 7.02
N ASP A 2 -4.21 30.52 8.32
CA ASP A 2 -3.09 30.87 9.18
C ASP A 2 -1.85 30.00 8.84
N GLU A 3 -0.65 30.55 9.04
CA GLU A 3 0.63 29.90 8.72
C GLU A 3 0.83 28.60 9.51
N THR A 4 0.35 28.53 10.75
CA THR A 4 0.44 27.31 11.57
C THR A 4 -0.51 26.22 11.08
N THR A 5 -1.71 26.61 10.61
CA THR A 5 -2.68 25.69 9.99
C THR A 5 -2.13 25.10 8.69
N PHE A 6 -1.44 25.90 7.87
CA PHE A 6 -0.85 25.45 6.61
C PHE A 6 0.34 24.50 6.84
N LEU A 7 1.20 24.77 7.84
CA LEU A 7 2.28 23.88 8.24
C LEU A 7 1.77 22.53 8.76
N GLY A 8 0.72 22.52 9.59
CA GLY A 8 0.09 21.28 10.07
C GLY A 8 -0.53 20.45 8.94
N PHE A 9 -1.12 21.10 7.94
CA PHE A 9 -1.62 20.43 6.74
C PHE A 9 -0.48 19.83 5.88
N LEU A 10 0.61 20.58 5.69
CA LEU A 10 1.78 20.10 4.94
C LEU A 10 2.46 18.92 5.64
N ASP A 11 2.53 18.92 6.97
CA ASP A 11 3.04 17.78 7.76
C ASP A 11 2.18 16.52 7.57
N GLY A 12 0.86 16.67 7.63
CA GLY A 12 -0.07 15.56 7.37
C GLY A 12 0.07 14.97 5.96
N ILE A 13 0.31 15.80 4.95
CA ILE A 13 0.47 15.38 3.55
C ILE A 13 1.89 14.90 3.23
N ASN A 14 2.89 15.23 4.06
CA ASN A 14 4.29 14.89 3.82
C ASN A 14 4.51 13.39 3.61
N THR A 15 3.70 12.56 4.28
CA THR A 15 3.67 11.09 4.14
C THR A 15 3.29 10.58 2.74
N SER A 16 2.64 11.42 1.93
CA SER A 16 2.11 11.09 0.60
C SER A 16 2.89 11.73 -0.55
N LEU A 17 3.97 12.47 -0.28
CA LEU A 17 4.80 13.10 -1.31
C LEU A 17 5.91 12.17 -1.83
N LYS A 18 6.28 12.31 -3.11
CA LYS A 18 7.41 11.56 -3.72
C LYS A 18 8.78 11.93 -3.13
N LYS A 19 8.90 13.12 -2.54
CA LYS A 19 10.09 13.61 -1.84
C LYS A 19 9.61 14.20 -0.52
N GLU A 20 10.17 13.71 0.59
CA GLU A 20 9.95 14.30 1.91
C GLU A 20 10.36 15.78 1.88
N LEU A 21 9.40 16.66 2.19
CA LEU A 21 9.69 18.06 2.40
C LEU A 21 10.21 18.21 3.82
N LYS A 22 11.44 18.73 3.98
CA LYS A 22 11.94 19.17 5.27
C LYS A 22 11.25 20.48 5.63
N LEU A 23 10.33 20.40 6.58
CA LEU A 23 9.52 21.53 7.04
C LEU A 23 10.30 22.46 7.98
N ASP A 24 11.45 22.01 8.48
CA ASP A 24 12.38 22.80 9.31
C ASP A 24 12.99 23.97 8.50
N GLY A 25 12.32 25.12 8.50
CA GLY A 25 12.85 26.39 7.98
C GLY A 25 12.06 27.05 6.85
N LEU A 26 10.87 26.56 6.51
CA LEU A 26 9.99 27.20 5.52
C LEU A 26 9.48 28.55 6.04
N LYS A 27 9.83 29.64 5.36
CA LYS A 27 9.25 30.98 5.56
C LYS A 27 8.16 31.24 4.51
N SER A 28 7.24 32.14 4.84
CA SER A 28 6.16 32.60 3.96
C SER A 28 6.75 33.20 2.67
N GLY A 29 6.79 32.40 1.59
CA GLY A 29 7.35 32.79 0.27
C GLY A 29 8.11 31.71 -0.48
N SER A 30 8.45 30.58 0.14
CA SER A 30 9.13 29.48 -0.55
C SER A 30 8.22 28.81 -1.59
N LYS A 31 8.70 28.70 -2.84
CA LYS A 31 8.04 27.85 -3.85
C LYS A 31 8.22 26.38 -3.45
N VAL A 32 7.12 25.74 -3.06
CA VAL A 32 7.08 24.31 -2.77
C VAL A 32 6.54 23.59 -3.99
N GLU A 33 7.35 22.71 -4.58
CA GLU A 33 6.90 21.80 -5.63
C GLU A 33 6.37 20.52 -4.98
N LEU A 34 5.04 20.46 -4.83
CA LEU A 34 4.35 19.27 -4.32
C LEU A 34 4.22 18.27 -5.47
N ALA A 35 5.22 17.40 -5.63
CA ALA A 35 5.15 16.28 -6.56
C ALA A 35 4.32 15.14 -5.94
N ILE A 36 3.01 15.17 -6.17
CA ILE A 36 2.07 14.14 -5.74
C ILE A 36 2.22 12.92 -6.64
N ASP A 37 2.38 11.73 -6.05
CA ASP A 37 2.26 10.47 -6.78
C ASP A 37 0.80 10.04 -6.87
N PHE A 38 0.18 10.26 -8.02
CA PHE A 38 -1.22 9.89 -8.22
C PHE A 38 -1.45 8.37 -8.15
N GLU A 39 -0.46 7.53 -8.49
CA GLU A 39 -0.60 6.07 -8.41
C GLU A 39 -0.61 5.61 -6.94
N LYS A 40 0.33 6.12 -6.15
CA LYS A 40 0.41 5.82 -4.72
C LYS A 40 -0.77 6.42 -3.95
N LEU A 41 -1.20 7.63 -4.33
CA LEU A 41 -2.40 8.25 -3.79
C LEU A 41 -3.62 7.37 -4.06
N TYR A 42 -3.84 6.94 -5.30
CA TYR A 42 -4.96 6.06 -5.64
C TYR A 42 -4.89 4.72 -4.90
N PHE A 43 -3.70 4.11 -4.79
CA PHE A 43 -3.49 2.88 -4.01
C PHE A 43 -3.87 3.05 -2.53
N ASN A 44 -3.45 4.15 -1.90
CA ASN A 44 -3.81 4.46 -0.51
C ASN A 44 -5.31 4.73 -0.35
N MET A 45 -5.95 5.37 -1.35
CA MET A 45 -7.39 5.61 -1.33
C MET A 45 -8.22 4.33 -1.43
N LEU A 46 -7.71 3.27 -2.07
CA LEU A 46 -8.37 1.96 -2.08
C LEU A 46 -8.39 1.28 -0.70
N ASP A 47 -7.47 1.65 0.20
CA ASP A 47 -7.47 1.17 1.60
C ASP A 47 -8.48 1.91 2.47
N CYS A 48 -8.83 3.15 2.08
CA CYS A 48 -9.87 3.91 2.75
C CYS A 48 -11.22 3.28 2.40
N LYS A 49 -12.05 2.97 3.41
CA LYS A 49 -13.39 2.35 3.26
C LYS A 49 -14.45 3.29 2.65
N ALA A 50 -14.04 4.09 1.66
CA ALA A 50 -14.83 5.12 1.01
C ALA A 50 -14.90 4.82 -0.48
N ASP A 51 -15.84 3.96 -0.88
CA ASP A 51 -15.97 3.47 -2.26
C ASP A 51 -16.19 4.58 -3.30
N TRP A 52 -16.77 5.70 -2.85
CA TRP A 52 -17.02 6.87 -3.69
C TRP A 52 -15.75 7.63 -4.08
N LEU A 53 -14.65 7.49 -3.33
CA LEU A 53 -13.45 8.32 -3.46
C LEU A 53 -12.57 7.92 -4.67
N TYR A 54 -12.43 6.61 -4.91
CA TYR A 54 -11.73 6.09 -6.09
C TYR A 54 -12.64 5.98 -7.33
N GLY A 55 -13.96 6.19 -7.17
CA GLY A 55 -14.95 6.23 -8.26
C GLY A 55 -15.18 7.61 -8.88
N LEU A 56 -14.48 8.64 -8.40
CA LEU A 56 -14.64 10.02 -8.86
C LEU A 56 -14.23 10.22 -10.34
N PRO A 57 -15.05 10.91 -11.17
CA PRO A 57 -14.73 11.17 -12.58
C PRO A 57 -13.49 12.05 -12.76
N GLN A 58 -13.09 12.79 -11.72
CA GLN A 58 -11.85 13.58 -11.71
C GLN A 58 -10.61 12.73 -11.95
N TRP A 59 -10.65 11.43 -11.62
CA TRP A 59 -9.54 10.53 -11.92
C TRP A 59 -9.36 10.30 -13.42
N ASP A 60 -10.39 10.51 -14.26
CA ASP A 60 -10.33 10.30 -15.73
C ASP A 60 -9.34 11.23 -16.40
N ALA A 61 -9.09 12.40 -15.81
CA ALA A 61 -8.07 13.33 -16.28
C ALA A 61 -6.65 12.98 -15.79
N ILE A 62 -6.50 12.11 -14.79
CA ILE A 62 -5.22 11.88 -14.07
C ILE A 62 -4.65 10.49 -14.36
N LEU A 63 -5.48 9.45 -14.24
CA LEU A 63 -5.10 8.05 -14.44
C LEU A 63 -6.02 7.44 -15.50
N SER A 64 -5.44 6.74 -16.48
CA SER A 64 -6.22 5.98 -17.44
C SER A 64 -7.06 4.91 -16.72
N VAL A 65 -8.18 4.53 -17.34
CA VAL A 65 -9.04 3.46 -16.83
C VAL A 65 -8.27 2.14 -16.68
N GLU A 66 -7.31 1.89 -17.58
CA GLU A 66 -6.41 0.73 -17.55
C GLU A 66 -5.52 0.76 -16.31
N LYS A 67 -4.87 1.90 -16.04
CA LYS A 67 -3.98 2.04 -14.89
C LYS A 67 -4.72 1.87 -13.57
N ARG A 68 -5.95 2.38 -13.46
CA ARG A 68 -6.79 2.16 -12.27
C ARG A 68 -7.13 0.71 -12.06
N LYS A 69 -7.44 -0.03 -13.13
CA LYS A 69 -7.70 -1.48 -13.04
C LYS A 69 -6.46 -2.24 -12.57
N GLU A 70 -5.28 -1.91 -13.08
CA GLU A 70 -4.01 -2.49 -12.63
C GLU A 70 -3.78 -2.24 -11.14
N ILE A 71 -3.92 -0.99 -10.68
CA ILE A 71 -3.69 -0.62 -9.29
C ILE A 71 -4.71 -1.30 -8.37
N THR A 72 -5.98 -1.35 -8.76
CA THR A 72 -7.02 -2.07 -8.00
C THR A 72 -6.77 -3.58 -7.95
N ALA A 73 -6.28 -4.19 -9.04
CA ALA A 73 -5.89 -5.60 -9.05
C ALA A 73 -4.70 -5.87 -8.12
N ALA A 74 -3.67 -5.01 -8.17
CA ALA A 74 -2.51 -5.10 -7.28
C ALA A 74 -2.90 -4.93 -5.81
N PHE A 75 -3.78 -3.98 -5.50
CA PHE A 75 -4.30 -3.76 -4.15
C PHE A 75 -5.05 -4.99 -3.63
N ARG A 76 -5.96 -5.55 -4.43
CA ARG A 76 -6.69 -6.78 -4.09
C ARG A 76 -5.74 -7.95 -3.85
N SER A 77 -4.75 -8.14 -4.73
CA SER A 77 -3.75 -9.20 -4.56
C SER A 77 -2.92 -9.01 -3.28
N SER A 78 -2.60 -7.77 -2.90
CA SER A 78 -1.84 -7.49 -1.68
C SER A 78 -2.64 -7.76 -0.41
N LYS A 79 -3.96 -7.51 -0.42
CA LYS A 79 -4.84 -7.78 0.73
C LYS A 79 -5.36 -9.23 0.78
N MET A 80 -5.33 -9.96 -0.34
CA MET A 80 -5.72 -11.36 -0.39
C MET A 80 -4.73 -12.22 0.40
N TYR A 81 -5.17 -12.73 1.54
CA TYR A 81 -4.45 -13.75 2.28
C TYR A 81 -4.49 -15.08 1.49
N VAL A 82 -3.35 -15.47 0.93
CA VAL A 82 -3.18 -16.81 0.36
C VAL A 82 -2.89 -17.76 1.52
N LYS A 83 -3.83 -18.65 1.80
CA LYS A 83 -3.63 -19.74 2.76
C LYS A 83 -2.46 -20.58 2.26
N SER A 84 -1.34 -20.58 2.99
CA SER A 84 -0.25 -21.50 2.70
C SER A 84 -0.77 -22.93 2.83
N GLU A 85 -0.39 -23.78 1.89
CA GLU A 85 -0.78 -25.18 1.88
C GLU A 85 -0.26 -25.82 3.17
N ASN A 86 -1.18 -26.17 4.08
CA ASN A 86 -0.81 -26.82 5.33
C ASN A 86 -0.34 -28.23 4.99
N ILE A 87 0.94 -28.52 5.20
CA ILE A 87 1.48 -29.87 5.03
C ILE A 87 0.75 -30.81 6.00
N GLY A 88 0.07 -31.82 5.46
CA GLY A 88 -0.60 -32.83 6.27
C GLY A 88 0.41 -33.67 7.04
N ARG A 89 0.07 -34.09 8.25
CA ARG A 89 0.94 -34.93 9.11
C ARG A 89 1.46 -36.19 8.42
N ASN A 90 0.74 -36.74 7.46
CA ASN A 90 1.12 -37.95 6.71
C ASN A 90 1.84 -37.67 5.38
N ASP A 91 1.87 -36.42 4.91
CA ASP A 91 2.48 -36.04 3.63
C ASP A 91 4.01 -36.17 3.68
N PRO A 92 4.68 -36.37 2.54
CA PRO A 92 6.13 -36.35 2.47
C PRO A 92 6.66 -35.02 3.02
N CYS A 93 7.65 -35.10 3.92
CA CYS A 93 8.16 -33.92 4.58
C CYS A 93 9.01 -33.09 3.59
N PRO A 94 8.80 -31.76 3.50
CA PRO A 94 9.56 -30.89 2.59
C PRO A 94 11.06 -30.79 2.95
N CYS A 95 11.47 -31.34 4.10
CA CYS A 95 12.87 -31.45 4.55
C CYS A 95 13.74 -32.34 3.64
N GLY A 96 13.16 -33.00 2.62
CA GLY A 96 13.89 -33.89 1.71
C GLY A 96 14.28 -35.24 2.34
N SER A 97 13.86 -35.53 3.56
CA SER A 97 14.24 -36.77 4.27
C SER A 97 13.55 -38.04 3.77
N GLY A 98 12.58 -37.92 2.86
CA GLY A 98 11.73 -39.04 2.41
C GLY A 98 10.75 -39.58 3.47
N LYS A 99 10.71 -38.99 4.68
CA LYS A 99 9.82 -39.40 5.78
C LYS A 99 8.52 -38.60 5.76
N LYS A 100 7.44 -39.17 6.33
CA LYS A 100 6.18 -38.44 6.59
C LYS A 100 6.42 -37.25 7.52
N TYR A 101 5.71 -36.14 7.34
CA TYR A 101 5.89 -34.90 8.11
C TYR A 101 5.88 -35.14 9.62
N LYS A 102 4.92 -35.91 10.15
CA LYS A 102 4.83 -36.30 11.57
C LYS A 102 6.01 -37.11 12.12
N LYS A 103 6.89 -37.61 11.26
CA LYS A 103 8.10 -38.37 11.61
C LYS A 103 9.40 -37.64 11.25
N CYS A 104 9.34 -36.45 10.62
CA CYS A 104 10.47 -35.52 10.38
C CYS A 104 10.18 -34.22 11.15
N CYS A 105 9.96 -33.11 10.46
CA CYS A 105 9.81 -31.77 11.05
C CYS A 105 8.59 -31.59 11.94
N GLY A 106 7.53 -32.39 11.76
CA GLY A 106 6.30 -32.34 12.55
C GLY A 106 6.25 -33.37 13.69
N LYS A 107 7.41 -33.90 14.14
CA LYS A 107 7.47 -34.91 15.20
C LYS A 107 7.11 -34.35 16.58
N ASP A 108 7.44 -33.08 16.82
CA ASP A 108 7.19 -32.36 18.08
C ASP A 108 6.01 -31.37 17.96
N GLN A 109 5.22 -31.49 16.88
CA GLN A 109 3.99 -30.73 16.59
C GLN A 109 2.72 -31.59 16.78
#